data_AF-A0A0D1E3E7-F1
#
_entry.id   AF-A0A0D1E3E7-F1
#
_cell.length_a   1.000
_cell.length_b   1.000
_cell.length_c   1.000
_cell.angle_alpha   90.00
_cell.angle_beta   90.00
_cell.angle_gamma   90.00
#
_symmetry.space_group_name_H-M   'P 1'
#
loop_
_entity.id
_entity.type
_entity.pdbx_description
1 polymer ?
#
loop_
_entity_poly.entity_id
_entity_poly.type
_entity_poly.pdbx_seq_one_letter_code
_entity_poly.pdbx_strand_id
1 'polypeptide(L)'
;MTRLTSHSQLSEHQVHPDPTATAPLLPASAPLPHQATPLHKPPRWWSPAFGAHTSSTGQSGYGLEPNSWAKLRYVYRQELAEFFGTFLILIFGAGVECQVNMHYHSGETRDVAAYGSYFQGRLAWAAGVAMAVWVSGGISGGHCNPSVTIALALFRGFPWSKVVPFIIAQTLGATFASLLVYANNVTNIDRFQGGIGGIRTVKGPGSTAGFFFTLPAKELSFCSAFFSEFLATAILLFVVFALADTANLKPPKGTQPFAMFIVLLGIGASLGYNTGYAINGARDTGPRIALWLVGYGSDVWTHDGWYWLWNPWLSSIAGGAAGAAMYDAFLYTGQDSPFNRPKKVGRSAYASLVQEHAEEEQA
;
A
#
# COMPACT_ATOMS: atom_id res chain seq x y z
N MET A 1 16.27 18.94 3.57
CA MET A 1 17.71 19.15 3.87
C MET A 1 18.04 19.01 5.35
N THR A 2 17.15 19.37 6.27
CA THR A 2 17.34 19.24 7.74
C THR A 2 17.46 17.79 8.25
N ARG A 3 16.87 16.80 7.57
CA ARG A 3 17.08 15.35 7.86
C ARG A 3 18.46 14.83 7.47
N LEU A 4 19.17 15.49 6.55
CA LEU A 4 20.50 15.06 6.10
C LEU A 4 21.61 15.54 7.03
N THR A 5 21.38 16.64 7.76
CA THR A 5 22.37 17.27 8.65
C THR A 5 22.44 16.64 10.04
N SER A 6 21.40 15.91 10.51
CA SER A 6 21.42 15.31 11.85
C SER A 6 22.11 13.94 11.94
N HIS A 7 22.58 13.37 10.83
CA HIS A 7 23.15 12.02 10.76
C HIS A 7 24.63 11.97 10.34
N SER A 8 25.33 13.11 10.37
CA SER A 8 26.79 13.15 10.15
C SER A 8 27.63 12.49 11.27
N GLN A 9 26.98 11.78 12.20
CA GLN A 9 27.61 11.04 13.30
C GLN A 9 26.99 9.65 13.46
N LEU A 10 27.27 8.75 12.51
CA LEU A 10 26.97 7.32 12.68
C LEU A 10 28.26 6.60 13.07
N SER A 11 28.40 6.22 14.34
CA SER A 11 29.52 5.41 14.83
C SER A 11 29.31 3.93 14.49
N GLU A 12 30.38 3.23 14.11
CA GLU A 12 30.44 1.84 13.63
C GLU A 12 30.01 0.74 14.63
N HIS A 13 29.66 1.07 15.88
CA HIS A 13 29.36 0.09 16.92
C HIS A 13 27.87 -0.04 17.23
N GLN A 14 27.10 -0.65 16.33
CA GLN A 14 25.84 -1.33 16.71
C GLN A 14 25.75 -2.66 15.95
N VAL A 15 26.14 -3.71 16.68
CA VAL A 15 26.28 -5.09 16.23
C VAL A 15 24.90 -5.78 16.12
N HIS A 16 24.79 -6.67 15.14
CA HIS A 16 23.61 -7.39 14.63
C HIS A 16 22.83 -8.28 15.62
N PRO A 17 21.61 -8.68 15.21
CA PRO A 17 21.22 -10.09 15.17
C PRO A 17 21.34 -10.67 13.74
N ASP A 18 21.58 -11.98 13.70
CA ASP A 18 21.83 -12.86 12.55
C ASP A 18 20.71 -12.78 11.47
N PRO A 19 21.02 -12.77 10.15
CA PRO A 19 20.02 -12.81 9.08
C PRO A 19 19.13 -14.07 9.05
N THR A 20 19.47 -15.13 9.78
CA THR A 20 18.59 -16.27 10.06
C THR A 20 17.72 -16.07 11.31
N ALA A 21 18.10 -15.13 12.18
CA ALA A 21 17.42 -14.79 13.44
C ALA A 21 16.43 -13.61 13.32
N THR A 22 16.63 -12.66 12.41
CA THR A 22 15.65 -11.59 12.20
C THR A 22 14.55 -12.03 11.22
N ALA A 23 13.35 -12.27 11.75
CA ALA A 23 12.16 -12.45 10.93
C ALA A 23 11.98 -11.25 9.98
N PRO A 24 11.63 -11.46 8.70
CA PRO A 24 11.20 -10.34 7.85
C PRO A 24 10.01 -9.66 8.53
N LEU A 25 10.07 -8.33 8.65
CA LEU A 25 8.93 -7.54 9.10
C LEU A 25 7.75 -7.89 8.22
N LEU A 26 6.70 -8.37 8.87
CA LEU A 26 5.52 -8.83 8.18
C LEU A 26 4.85 -7.62 7.52
N PRO A 27 4.15 -7.80 6.40
CA PRO A 27 3.06 -6.88 6.13
C PRO A 27 2.11 -6.96 7.33
N ALA A 28 2.11 -5.89 8.13
CA ALA A 28 1.37 -5.70 9.39
C ALA A 28 2.08 -5.89 10.74
N SER A 29 3.41 -5.92 10.83
CA SER A 29 4.10 -5.63 12.10
C SER A 29 4.89 -4.33 12.04
N ALA A 30 4.66 -3.43 12.99
CA ALA A 30 5.56 -2.29 13.14
C ALA A 30 6.87 -2.74 13.76
N PRO A 31 7.99 -2.12 13.39
CA PRO A 31 9.23 -2.30 14.12
C PRO A 31 9.15 -1.65 15.51
N LEU A 32 9.73 -2.34 16.50
CA LEU A 32 9.80 -1.89 17.88
C LEU A 32 10.67 -0.63 18.03
N PRO A 33 10.52 0.18 19.10
CA PRO A 33 11.25 1.44 19.27
C PRO A 33 12.79 1.33 19.28
N HIS A 34 13.39 0.20 19.72
CA HIS A 34 14.84 -0.04 19.57
C HIS A 34 15.24 -0.52 18.17
N GLN A 35 14.30 -1.11 17.43
CA GLN A 35 14.42 -1.41 16.00
C GLN A 35 14.20 -0.16 15.14
N ALA A 36 13.95 1.01 15.76
CA ALA A 36 13.98 2.32 15.12
C ALA A 36 15.40 2.80 14.78
N THR A 37 16.38 1.88 14.75
CA THR A 37 17.51 1.99 13.82
C THR A 37 16.97 2.05 12.39
N PRO A 38 17.71 2.61 11.41
CA PRO A 38 17.30 2.54 10.01
C PRO A 38 16.98 1.08 9.70
N LEU A 39 15.72 0.80 9.37
CA LEU A 39 15.14 -0.53 9.19
C LEU A 39 15.85 -1.45 8.20
N HIS A 40 16.89 -0.93 7.54
CA HIS A 40 17.75 -1.63 6.63
C HIS A 40 19.19 -1.36 7.02
N LYS A 41 19.97 -2.43 7.21
CA LYS A 41 21.43 -2.33 7.24
C LYS A 41 21.88 -1.67 5.92
N PRO A 42 22.88 -0.78 5.94
CA PRO A 42 23.48 -0.34 4.68
C PRO A 42 23.95 -1.60 3.91
N PRO A 43 23.89 -1.62 2.57
CA PRO A 43 24.36 -2.75 1.79
C PRO A 43 25.75 -3.20 2.25
N ARG A 44 26.04 -4.51 2.26
CA ARG A 44 27.32 -5.05 2.79
C ARG A 44 28.57 -4.35 2.21
N TRP A 45 28.47 -3.87 0.97
CA TRP A 45 29.55 -3.13 0.27
C TRP A 45 29.71 -1.67 0.71
N TRP A 46 28.87 -1.13 1.59
CA TRP A 46 29.03 0.21 2.19
C TRP A 46 29.94 0.22 3.41
N SER A 47 30.22 -0.95 4.01
CA SER A 47 31.15 -1.04 5.13
C SER A 47 32.60 -1.02 4.63
N PRO A 48 33.51 -0.24 5.25
CA PRO A 48 34.94 -0.28 4.94
C PRO A 48 35.53 -1.69 5.03
N ALA A 49 34.95 -2.53 5.90
CA ALA A 49 35.33 -3.93 6.11
C ALA A 49 35.15 -4.84 4.89
N PHE A 50 34.29 -4.49 3.92
CA PHE A 50 34.05 -5.33 2.73
C PHE A 50 35.23 -5.29 1.73
N GLY A 51 36.21 -4.41 1.95
CA GLY A 51 37.48 -4.35 1.21
C GLY A 51 38.71 -4.80 2.02
N ALA A 52 38.54 -5.19 3.28
CA ALA A 52 39.66 -5.58 4.16
C ALA A 52 40.06 -7.05 3.98
N HIS A 53 40.19 -7.51 2.73
CA HIS A 53 41.12 -8.60 2.45
C HIS A 53 42.45 -7.95 2.13
N THR A 54 43.37 -8.01 3.09
CA THR A 54 44.78 -7.63 2.93
C THR A 54 45.37 -8.40 1.75
N SER A 55 45.42 -7.78 0.57
CA SER A 55 46.38 -8.17 -0.44
C SER A 55 47.76 -7.75 0.06
N SER A 56 48.75 -8.63 -0.05
CA SER A 56 50.15 -8.40 0.31
C SER A 56 50.87 -7.37 -0.57
N THR A 57 50.11 -6.52 -1.27
CA THR A 57 50.58 -5.58 -2.29
C THR A 57 49.97 -4.20 -2.09
N GLY A 58 50.16 -3.59 -0.91
CA GLY A 58 50.26 -2.13 -0.70
C GLY A 58 49.20 -1.19 -1.32
N GLN A 59 48.07 -1.67 -1.79
CA GLN A 59 46.99 -0.88 -2.35
C GLN A 59 45.75 -1.12 -1.50
N SER A 60 45.45 -0.15 -0.64
CA SER A 60 44.21 -0.08 0.12
C SER A 60 43.02 -0.20 -0.83
N GLY A 61 42.39 -1.37 -0.83
CA GLY A 61 41.18 -1.65 -1.59
C GLY A 61 40.10 -0.62 -1.24
N TYR A 62 39.54 -0.01 -2.28
CA TYR A 62 38.63 1.13 -2.18
C TYR A 62 37.45 0.86 -1.22
N GLY A 63 37.47 1.50 -0.05
CA GLY A 63 36.25 1.82 0.70
C GLY A 63 35.46 2.85 -0.09
N LEU A 64 34.75 2.40 -1.13
CA LEU A 64 34.00 3.30 -2.00
C LEU A 64 32.77 3.80 -1.25
N GLU A 65 32.80 5.07 -0.85
CA GLU A 65 31.60 5.73 -0.40
C GLU A 65 30.51 5.61 -1.48
N PRO A 66 29.27 5.26 -1.09
CA PRO A 66 28.17 5.16 -2.03
C PRO A 66 27.90 6.52 -2.70
N ASN A 67 27.59 6.47 -4.00
CA ASN A 67 27.18 7.68 -4.71
C ASN A 67 25.89 8.29 -4.13
N SER A 68 25.64 9.56 -4.44
CA SER A 68 24.49 10.31 -3.91
C SER A 68 23.14 9.63 -4.17
N TRP A 69 23.01 8.91 -5.29
CA TRP A 69 21.79 8.17 -5.62
C TRP A 69 21.59 6.96 -4.70
N ALA A 70 22.65 6.20 -4.42
CA ALA A 70 22.61 5.09 -3.49
C ALA A 70 22.30 5.58 -2.05
N LYS A 71 22.87 6.73 -1.64
CA LYS A 71 22.52 7.42 -0.38
C LYS A 71 21.03 7.78 -0.32
N LEU A 72 20.50 8.43 -1.35
CA LEU A 72 19.08 8.81 -1.42
C LEU A 72 18.15 7.58 -1.36
N ARG A 73 18.40 6.56 -2.18
CA ARG A 73 17.59 5.34 -2.22
C ARG A 73 17.61 4.58 -0.92
N TYR A 74 18.72 4.64 -0.18
CA TYR A 74 18.80 4.03 1.13
C TYR A 74 17.95 4.80 2.16
N VAL A 75 18.03 6.13 2.17
CA VAL A 75 17.28 6.98 3.11
C VAL A 75 15.77 6.89 2.88
N TYR A 76 15.32 6.92 1.63
CA TYR A 76 13.90 6.90 1.25
C TYR A 76 13.43 5.52 0.78
N ARG A 77 14.16 4.46 1.15
CA ARG A 77 13.92 3.11 0.60
C ARG A 77 12.48 2.63 0.84
N GLN A 78 11.92 2.98 1.99
CA GLN A 78 10.59 2.57 2.40
C GLN A 78 9.50 3.32 1.63
N GLU A 79 9.63 4.64 1.54
CA GLU A 79 8.73 5.47 0.75
C GLU A 79 8.79 5.08 -0.74
N LEU A 80 9.98 4.78 -1.27
CA LEU A 80 10.11 4.27 -2.63
C LEU A 80 9.44 2.90 -2.81
N ALA A 81 9.51 2.01 -1.82
CA ALA A 81 8.82 0.73 -1.85
C ALA A 81 7.29 0.90 -1.84
N GLU A 82 6.77 1.80 -1.01
CA GLU A 82 5.34 2.15 -0.96
C GLU A 82 4.86 2.81 -2.27
N PHE A 83 5.70 3.66 -2.87
CA PHE A 83 5.46 4.25 -4.19
C PHE A 83 5.32 3.15 -5.25
N PHE A 84 6.31 2.26 -5.38
CA PHE A 84 6.30 1.23 -6.42
C PHE A 84 5.27 0.13 -6.15
N GLY A 85 4.98 -0.18 -4.89
CA GLY A 85 3.91 -1.10 -4.53
C GLY A 85 2.55 -0.55 -4.95
N THR A 86 2.21 0.68 -4.55
CA THR A 86 0.93 1.31 -4.94
C THR A 86 0.87 1.57 -6.45
N PHE A 87 1.99 1.89 -7.09
CA PHE A 87 2.12 1.98 -8.54
C PHE A 87 1.69 0.68 -9.22
N LEU A 88 2.16 -0.48 -8.77
CA LEU A 88 1.77 -1.77 -9.35
C LEU A 88 0.28 -2.07 -9.17
N ILE A 89 -0.31 -1.71 -8.02
CA ILE A 89 -1.76 -1.84 -7.81
C ILE A 89 -2.51 -1.12 -8.95
N LEU A 90 -2.10 0.09 -9.31
CA LEU A 90 -2.79 0.90 -10.34
C LEU A 90 -2.42 0.53 -11.77
N ILE A 91 -1.18 0.09 -12.04
CA ILE A 91 -0.80 -0.42 -13.36
C ILE A 91 -1.71 -1.59 -13.75
N PHE A 92 -1.85 -2.57 -12.86
CA PHE A 92 -2.69 -3.74 -13.12
C PHE A 92 -4.18 -3.39 -13.04
N GLY A 93 -4.58 -2.66 -12.01
CA GLY A 93 -5.97 -2.31 -11.75
C GLY A 93 -6.58 -1.40 -12.80
N ALA A 94 -6.04 -0.20 -13.00
CA ALA A 94 -6.57 0.70 -14.03
C ALA A 94 -6.33 0.15 -15.45
N GLY A 95 -5.23 -0.60 -15.65
CA GLY A 95 -4.94 -1.26 -16.92
C GLY A 95 -6.03 -2.26 -17.33
N VAL A 96 -6.47 -3.12 -16.40
CA VAL A 96 -7.54 -4.09 -16.69
C VAL A 96 -8.89 -3.39 -16.89
N GLU A 97 -9.19 -2.31 -16.17
CA GLU A 97 -10.44 -1.58 -16.38
C GLU A 97 -10.49 -0.91 -17.76
N CYS A 98 -9.39 -0.31 -18.20
CA CYS A 98 -9.26 0.18 -19.56
C CYS A 98 -9.47 -0.95 -20.58
N GLN A 99 -8.79 -2.09 -20.40
CA GLN A 99 -8.86 -3.20 -21.33
C GLN A 99 -10.28 -3.79 -21.42
N VAL A 100 -10.92 -4.05 -20.28
CA VAL A 100 -12.26 -4.64 -20.23
C VAL A 100 -13.26 -3.62 -20.77
N ASN A 101 -13.29 -2.39 -20.26
CA ASN A 101 -14.40 -1.47 -20.52
C ASN A 101 -14.32 -0.74 -21.88
N MET A 102 -13.14 -0.48 -22.43
CA MET A 102 -13.03 0.25 -23.71
C MET A 102 -13.15 -0.64 -24.94
N HIS A 103 -12.88 -1.95 -24.83
CA HIS A 103 -13.05 -2.88 -25.96
C HIS A 103 -14.52 -3.06 -26.38
N TYR A 104 -15.48 -2.56 -25.59
CA TYR A 104 -16.92 -2.78 -25.80
C TYR A 104 -17.59 -1.94 -26.91
N HIS A 105 -16.88 -1.05 -27.62
CA HIS A 105 -17.55 -0.01 -28.42
C HIS A 105 -17.19 0.09 -29.93
N SER A 106 -16.41 -0.82 -30.51
CA SER A 106 -16.38 -0.94 -31.98
C SER A 106 -17.65 -1.68 -32.45
N GLY A 107 -18.43 -1.05 -33.32
CA GLY A 107 -19.70 -1.59 -33.86
C GLY A 107 -19.57 -2.86 -34.71
N GLU A 108 -18.39 -3.47 -34.78
CA GLU A 108 -18.13 -4.73 -35.46
C GLU A 108 -18.01 -5.84 -34.41
N THR A 109 -19.10 -6.60 -34.25
CA THR A 109 -19.23 -7.80 -33.41
C THR A 109 -18.98 -7.63 -31.90
N ARG A 110 -20.11 -7.32 -31.25
CA ARG A 110 -20.40 -7.37 -29.81
C ARG A 110 -20.32 -8.79 -29.21
N ASP A 111 -19.22 -9.51 -29.40
CA ASP A 111 -19.04 -10.76 -28.67
C ASP A 111 -18.46 -10.47 -27.30
N VAL A 112 -19.38 -10.23 -26.35
CA VAL A 112 -19.14 -9.84 -24.94
C VAL A 112 -18.16 -10.79 -24.22
N ALA A 113 -17.91 -11.98 -24.78
CA ALA A 113 -17.06 -13.02 -24.22
C ALA A 113 -15.57 -12.95 -24.61
N ALA A 114 -15.16 -12.20 -25.64
CA ALA A 114 -13.82 -12.38 -26.20
C ALA A 114 -12.69 -11.60 -25.50
N TYR A 115 -12.97 -10.53 -24.73
CA TYR A 115 -11.94 -9.58 -24.26
C TYR A 115 -11.91 -9.30 -22.74
N GLY A 116 -12.91 -9.78 -21.99
CA GLY A 116 -12.86 -9.88 -20.54
C GLY A 116 -14.18 -9.71 -19.81
N SER A 117 -14.16 -9.89 -18.48
CA SER A 117 -15.35 -9.85 -17.61
C SER A 117 -15.06 -9.10 -16.31
N TYR A 118 -16.12 -8.78 -15.54
CA TYR A 118 -15.97 -8.22 -14.20
C TYR A 118 -15.01 -9.04 -13.33
N PHE A 119 -15.10 -10.38 -13.40
CA PHE A 119 -14.22 -11.28 -12.66
C PHE A 119 -12.74 -11.18 -13.10
N GLN A 120 -12.47 -11.04 -14.40
CA GLN A 120 -11.11 -10.77 -14.90
C GLN A 120 -10.56 -9.47 -14.30
N GLY A 121 -11.39 -8.43 -14.22
CA GLY A 121 -11.04 -7.19 -13.52
C GLY A 121 -10.56 -7.48 -12.09
N ARG A 122 -11.37 -8.21 -11.31
CA ARG A 122 -11.05 -8.53 -9.91
C ARG A 122 -9.77 -9.38 -9.78
N LEU A 123 -9.54 -10.33 -10.69
CA LEU A 123 -8.29 -11.11 -10.74
C LEU A 123 -7.06 -10.22 -10.92
N ALA A 124 -7.10 -9.28 -11.86
CA ALA A 124 -5.97 -8.38 -12.13
C ALA A 124 -5.76 -7.37 -10.99
N TRP A 125 -6.82 -6.84 -10.37
CA TRP A 125 -6.70 -6.02 -9.15
C TRP A 125 -6.04 -6.80 -8.00
N ALA A 126 -6.47 -8.04 -7.76
CA ALA A 126 -5.88 -8.91 -6.75
C ALA A 126 -4.41 -9.23 -7.06
N ALA A 127 -4.07 -9.48 -8.33
CA ALA A 127 -2.69 -9.70 -8.77
C ALA A 127 -1.82 -8.46 -8.55
N GLY A 128 -2.34 -7.27 -8.85
CA GLY A 128 -1.65 -5.99 -8.59
C GLY A 128 -1.29 -5.82 -7.11
N VAL A 129 -2.21 -6.17 -6.19
CA VAL A 129 -1.94 -6.13 -4.75
C VAL A 129 -0.92 -7.19 -4.34
N ALA A 130 -0.99 -8.42 -4.86
CA ALA A 130 0.02 -9.44 -4.60
C ALA A 130 1.42 -8.99 -5.05
N MET A 131 1.53 -8.42 -6.26
CA MET A 131 2.79 -7.86 -6.78
C MET A 131 3.30 -6.71 -5.91
N ALA A 132 2.40 -5.85 -5.44
CA ALA A 132 2.76 -4.78 -4.51
C ALA A 132 3.41 -5.35 -3.24
N VAL A 133 2.82 -6.38 -2.62
CA VAL A 133 3.35 -7.02 -1.43
C VAL A 133 4.70 -7.70 -1.72
N TRP A 134 4.88 -8.36 -2.86
CA TRP A 134 6.18 -8.94 -3.22
C TRP A 134 7.29 -7.88 -3.35
N VAL A 135 7.00 -6.75 -4.01
CA VAL A 135 7.98 -5.70 -4.27
C VAL A 135 8.31 -4.87 -3.04
N SER A 136 7.34 -4.66 -2.15
CA SER A 136 7.46 -3.73 -1.03
C SER A 136 7.51 -4.37 0.36
N GLY A 137 6.98 -5.59 0.51
CA GLY A 137 6.81 -6.25 1.80
C GLY A 137 8.10 -6.38 2.61
N GLY A 138 9.17 -6.87 1.98
CA GLY A 138 10.48 -7.00 2.63
C GLY A 138 11.22 -5.68 2.89
N ILE A 139 10.66 -4.53 2.49
CA ILE A 139 11.30 -3.21 2.60
C ILE A 139 10.53 -2.28 3.53
N SER A 140 9.25 -2.03 3.25
CA SER A 140 8.39 -1.11 4.00
C SER A 140 7.37 -1.83 4.88
N GLY A 141 7.24 -3.16 4.76
CA GLY A 141 6.06 -3.90 5.22
C GLY A 141 4.94 -3.90 4.18
N GLY A 142 5.11 -3.25 3.03
CA GLY A 142 4.15 -3.28 1.93
C GLY A 142 2.73 -2.89 2.31
N HIS A 143 2.57 -1.75 2.97
CA HIS A 143 1.26 -1.25 3.36
C HIS A 143 0.43 -0.92 2.11
N CYS A 144 1.03 -0.17 1.18
CA CYS A 144 0.49 0.28 -0.10
C CYS A 144 -0.94 0.86 -0.03
N ASN A 145 -1.34 1.31 1.17
CA ASN A 145 -2.71 1.69 1.53
C ASN A 145 -2.69 2.57 2.80
N PRO A 146 -3.26 3.79 2.75
CA PRO A 146 -3.40 4.66 3.92
C PRO A 146 -4.16 4.03 5.08
N SER A 147 -5.26 3.31 4.81
CA SER A 147 -6.07 2.65 5.84
C SER A 147 -5.26 1.58 6.59
N VAL A 148 -4.43 0.82 5.86
CA VAL A 148 -3.51 -0.16 6.46
C VAL A 148 -2.44 0.55 7.28
N THR A 149 -1.82 1.60 6.73
CA THR A 149 -0.78 2.39 7.41
C THR A 149 -1.28 2.96 8.74
N ILE A 150 -2.50 3.51 8.75
CA ILE A 150 -3.13 4.08 9.95
C ILE A 150 -3.53 2.99 10.94
N ALA A 151 -4.12 1.88 10.49
CA ALA A 151 -4.46 0.76 11.37
C ALA A 151 -3.21 0.20 12.08
N LEU A 152 -2.09 0.05 11.37
CA LEU A 152 -0.83 -0.39 11.97
C LEU A 152 -0.27 0.62 12.98
N ALA A 153 -0.45 1.92 12.74
CA ALA A 153 -0.06 2.96 13.69
C ALA A 153 -0.92 2.94 14.97
N LEU A 154 -2.19 2.55 14.84
CA LEU A 154 -3.13 2.46 15.95
C LEU A 154 -2.92 1.18 16.79
N PHE A 155 -2.73 0.03 16.14
CA PHE A 155 -2.83 -1.28 16.80
C PHE A 155 -1.53 -2.09 16.87
N ARG A 156 -0.53 -1.76 16.05
CA ARG A 156 0.73 -2.53 15.96
C ARG A 156 1.98 -1.70 16.22
N GLY A 157 1.83 -0.42 16.57
CA GLY A 157 2.96 0.45 16.96
C GLY A 157 3.70 1.13 15.80
N PHE A 158 3.10 1.20 14.60
CA PHE A 158 3.77 1.83 13.45
C PHE A 158 4.09 3.31 13.74
N PRO A 159 5.34 3.77 13.51
CA PRO A 159 5.73 5.12 13.89
C PRO A 159 4.86 6.19 13.21
N TRP A 160 4.16 6.99 14.01
CA TRP A 160 3.30 8.07 13.52
C TRP A 160 4.04 9.09 12.64
N SER A 161 5.35 9.28 12.86
CA SER A 161 6.21 10.14 12.03
C SER A 161 6.40 9.65 10.59
N LYS A 162 6.07 8.37 10.31
CA LYS A 162 6.16 7.75 8.97
C LYS A 162 4.82 7.66 8.25
N VAL A 163 3.70 7.83 8.95
CA VAL A 163 2.35 7.72 8.37
C VAL A 163 2.17 8.68 7.19
N VAL A 164 2.46 9.97 7.38
CA VAL A 164 2.29 10.98 6.32
C VAL A 164 3.27 10.75 5.15
N PRO A 165 4.59 10.52 5.36
CA PRO A 165 5.49 10.15 4.27
C PRO A 165 5.04 8.93 3.44
N PHE A 166 4.53 7.88 4.10
CA PHE A 166 4.01 6.69 3.42
C PHE A 166 2.80 7.03 2.57
N ILE A 167 1.81 7.75 3.13
CA ILE A 167 0.61 8.19 2.42
C ILE A 167 0.98 8.99 1.17
N ILE A 168 1.89 9.97 1.29
CA ILE A 168 2.34 10.78 0.15
C ILE A 168 2.97 9.88 -0.91
N ALA A 169 3.85 8.96 -0.53
CA ALA A 169 4.50 8.05 -1.46
C ALA A 169 3.49 7.13 -2.18
N GLN A 170 2.51 6.58 -1.46
CA GLN A 170 1.43 5.75 -1.99
C GLN A 170 0.61 6.54 -3.02
N THR A 171 0.17 7.76 -2.67
CA THR A 171 -0.63 8.61 -3.58
C THR A 171 0.16 9.00 -4.82
N LEU A 172 1.45 9.34 -4.69
CA LEU A 172 2.30 9.64 -5.84
C LEU A 172 2.49 8.40 -6.73
N GLY A 173 2.71 7.21 -6.15
CA GLY A 173 2.82 5.96 -6.89
C GLY A 173 1.57 5.66 -7.71
N ALA A 174 0.40 5.78 -7.09
CA ALA A 174 -0.90 5.64 -7.76
C ALA A 174 -1.08 6.67 -8.89
N THR A 175 -0.72 7.94 -8.64
CA THR A 175 -0.81 9.03 -9.64
C THR A 175 0.02 8.71 -10.88
N PHE A 176 1.30 8.34 -10.70
CA PHE A 176 2.22 8.05 -11.80
C PHE A 176 1.77 6.83 -12.60
N ALA A 177 1.32 5.76 -11.92
CA ALA A 177 0.78 4.59 -12.60
C ALA A 177 -0.44 4.93 -13.46
N SER A 178 -1.38 5.73 -12.92
CA SER A 178 -2.56 6.15 -13.68
C SER A 178 -2.23 7.01 -14.89
N LEU A 179 -1.24 7.91 -14.79
CA LEU A 179 -0.75 8.67 -15.94
C LEU A 179 -0.16 7.75 -17.02
N LEU A 180 0.59 6.72 -16.65
CA LEU A 180 1.14 5.76 -17.61
C LEU A 180 0.05 4.88 -18.24
N VAL A 181 -0.91 4.40 -17.45
CA VAL A 181 -2.07 3.66 -17.99
C VAL A 181 -2.88 4.53 -18.94
N TYR A 182 -3.11 5.79 -18.59
CA TYR A 182 -3.79 6.75 -19.45
C TYR A 182 -3.02 6.98 -20.74
N ALA A 183 -1.71 7.26 -20.67
CA ALA A 183 -0.86 7.46 -21.83
C ALA A 183 -0.84 6.23 -22.75
N ASN A 184 -0.76 5.03 -22.18
CA ASN A 184 -0.82 3.77 -22.93
C ASN A 184 -2.16 3.58 -23.66
N ASN A 185 -3.25 4.17 -23.15
CA ASN A 185 -4.60 3.99 -23.67
C ASN A 185 -5.19 5.25 -24.33
N VAL A 186 -4.41 6.33 -24.49
CA VAL A 186 -4.94 7.65 -24.90
C VAL A 186 -5.75 7.58 -26.20
N THR A 187 -5.26 6.85 -27.20
CA THR A 187 -5.95 6.65 -28.49
C THR A 187 -7.30 5.96 -28.33
N ASN A 188 -7.38 4.98 -27.43
CA ASN A 188 -8.60 4.23 -27.16
C ASN A 188 -9.59 5.07 -26.36
N ILE A 189 -9.11 5.83 -25.37
CA ILE A 189 -9.91 6.76 -24.58
C ILE A 189 -10.49 7.85 -25.50
N ASP A 190 -9.71 8.40 -26.42
CA ASP A 190 -10.19 9.38 -27.40
C ASP A 190 -11.30 8.81 -28.26
N ARG A 191 -11.08 7.63 -28.85
CA ARG A 191 -12.12 6.95 -29.64
C ARG A 191 -13.39 6.67 -28.83
N PHE A 192 -13.23 6.23 -27.57
CA PHE A 192 -14.35 5.94 -26.67
C PHE A 192 -15.17 7.19 -26.32
N GLN A 193 -14.51 8.35 -26.23
CA GLN A 193 -15.16 9.61 -25.86
C GLN A 193 -15.50 10.52 -27.05
N GLY A 194 -15.63 9.96 -28.26
CA GLY A 194 -16.11 10.70 -29.43
C GLY A 194 -15.04 11.33 -30.32
N GLY A 195 -13.77 10.93 -30.17
CA GLY A 195 -12.65 11.31 -31.03
C GLY A 195 -11.59 12.20 -30.35
N ILE A 196 -10.57 12.60 -31.13
CA ILE A 196 -9.50 13.49 -30.68
C ILE A 196 -10.12 14.84 -30.28
N GLY A 197 -9.83 15.30 -29.06
CA GLY A 197 -10.45 16.51 -28.50
C GLY A 197 -11.82 16.29 -27.87
N GLY A 198 -12.27 15.04 -27.73
CA GLY A 198 -13.48 14.69 -26.99
C GLY A 198 -13.45 15.15 -25.53
N ILE A 199 -14.65 15.40 -24.97
CA ILE A 199 -14.79 15.93 -23.61
C ILE A 199 -14.40 14.84 -22.60
N ARG A 200 -13.45 15.16 -21.71
CA ARG A 200 -13.12 14.32 -20.56
C ARG A 200 -14.22 14.45 -19.51
N THR A 201 -15.01 13.39 -19.32
CA THR A 201 -16.17 13.39 -18.42
C THR A 201 -15.96 12.42 -17.26
N VAL A 202 -16.45 12.79 -16.08
CA VAL A 202 -16.38 11.94 -14.88
C VAL A 202 -17.61 11.03 -14.77
N LYS A 203 -18.75 11.49 -15.28
CA LYS A 203 -20.01 10.74 -15.27
C LYS A 203 -20.67 10.72 -16.63
N GLY A 204 -21.56 9.73 -16.81
CA GLY A 204 -22.36 9.56 -18.02
C GLY A 204 -21.91 8.38 -18.88
N PRO A 205 -22.66 8.07 -19.95
CA PRO A 205 -22.43 6.87 -20.77
C PRO A 205 -21.05 6.80 -21.44
N GLY A 206 -20.44 7.95 -21.72
CA GLY A 206 -19.09 8.04 -22.30
C GLY A 206 -17.97 8.32 -21.28
N SER A 207 -18.26 8.27 -19.98
CA SER A 207 -17.21 8.51 -18.97
C SER A 207 -16.22 7.37 -18.92
N THR A 208 -14.93 7.73 -18.86
CA THR A 208 -13.82 6.79 -18.66
C THR A 208 -13.14 6.98 -17.30
N ALA A 209 -13.60 7.95 -16.48
CA ALA A 209 -13.00 8.22 -15.18
C ALA A 209 -13.10 7.04 -14.21
N GLY A 210 -14.21 6.30 -14.29
CA GLY A 210 -14.47 5.08 -13.51
C GLY A 210 -13.50 3.93 -13.78
N PHE A 211 -12.67 4.02 -14.82
CA PHE A 211 -11.62 3.02 -15.09
C PHE A 211 -10.40 3.22 -14.18
N PHE A 212 -10.25 4.42 -13.62
CA PHE A 212 -9.07 4.83 -12.87
C PHE A 212 -9.36 4.93 -11.37
N PHE A 213 -10.45 5.62 -11.00
CA PHE A 213 -10.90 5.76 -9.62
C PHE A 213 -12.35 5.30 -9.44
N THR A 214 -12.79 5.19 -8.20
CA THR A 214 -14.11 4.65 -7.88
C THR A 214 -15.22 5.68 -7.96
N LEU A 215 -16.36 5.23 -8.48
CA LEU A 215 -17.63 5.97 -8.51
C LEU A 215 -18.69 5.10 -7.81
N PRO A 216 -19.62 5.70 -7.06
CA PRO A 216 -20.72 4.95 -6.49
C PRO A 216 -21.68 4.47 -7.60
N ALA A 217 -22.31 3.31 -7.38
CA ALA A 217 -23.42 2.86 -8.20
C ALA A 217 -24.55 3.92 -8.20
N LYS A 218 -25.27 4.04 -9.32
CA LYS A 218 -26.22 5.15 -9.54
C LYS A 218 -27.38 5.15 -8.55
N GLU A 219 -27.76 3.98 -8.07
CA GLU A 219 -28.91 3.76 -7.19
C GLU A 219 -28.54 3.87 -5.70
N LEU A 220 -27.27 4.09 -5.37
CA LEU A 220 -26.76 3.99 -4.02
C LEU A 220 -26.96 5.30 -3.23
N SER A 221 -27.59 5.20 -2.05
CA SER A 221 -27.62 6.32 -1.09
C SER A 221 -26.22 6.60 -0.52
N PHE A 222 -25.96 7.81 -0.02
CA PHE A 222 -24.69 8.13 0.63
C PHE A 222 -24.39 7.24 1.84
N CYS A 223 -25.41 6.88 2.63
CA CYS A 223 -25.25 5.99 3.78
C CYS A 223 -24.88 4.57 3.33
N SER A 224 -25.55 4.05 2.30
CA SER A 224 -25.25 2.74 1.73
C SER A 224 -23.85 2.69 1.10
N ALA A 225 -23.43 3.76 0.42
CA ALA A 225 -22.08 3.91 -0.11
C ALA A 225 -21.04 3.87 1.01
N PHE A 226 -21.24 4.68 2.04
CA PHE A 226 -20.36 4.73 3.20
C PHE A 226 -20.26 3.33 3.84
N PHE A 227 -21.38 2.68 4.14
CA PHE A 227 -21.37 1.36 4.77
C PHE A 227 -20.69 0.29 3.90
N SER A 228 -20.88 0.32 2.59
CA SER A 228 -20.24 -0.62 1.67
C SER A 228 -18.72 -0.54 1.75
N GLU A 229 -18.17 0.67 1.76
CA GLU A 229 -16.73 0.91 1.81
C GLU A 229 -16.14 0.62 3.20
N PHE A 230 -16.89 0.95 4.24
CA PHE A 230 -16.59 0.63 5.64
C PHE A 230 -16.46 -0.88 5.80
N LEU A 231 -17.48 -1.64 5.34
CA LEU A 231 -17.52 -3.09 5.47
C LEU A 231 -16.39 -3.76 4.71
N ALA A 232 -16.15 -3.37 3.45
CA ALA A 232 -15.06 -3.93 2.66
C ALA A 232 -13.70 -3.70 3.31
N THR A 233 -13.46 -2.50 3.85
CA THR A 233 -12.19 -2.17 4.50
C THR A 233 -12.06 -2.83 5.89
N ALA A 234 -13.16 -3.01 6.61
CA ALA A 234 -13.17 -3.76 7.87
C ALA A 234 -12.77 -5.22 7.65
N ILE A 235 -13.35 -5.89 6.65
CA ILE A 235 -12.96 -7.25 6.28
C ILE A 235 -11.50 -7.32 5.84
N LEU A 236 -11.03 -6.35 5.04
CA LEU A 236 -9.62 -6.27 4.65
C LEU A 236 -8.70 -6.26 5.88
N LEU A 237 -8.92 -5.33 6.81
CA LEU A 237 -8.02 -5.16 7.95
C LEU A 237 -8.14 -6.28 8.98
N PHE A 238 -9.34 -6.83 9.17
CA PHE A 238 -9.55 -8.01 10.00
C PHE A 238 -8.70 -9.19 9.52
N VAL A 239 -8.72 -9.47 8.21
CA VAL A 239 -7.95 -10.57 7.64
C VAL A 239 -6.46 -10.25 7.53
N VAL A 240 -6.08 -9.00 7.20
CA VAL A 240 -4.66 -8.59 7.20
C VAL A 240 -4.03 -8.81 8.57
N PHE A 241 -4.74 -8.49 9.65
CA PHE A 241 -4.25 -8.70 11.01
C PHE A 241 -4.15 -10.20 11.33
N ALA A 242 -5.12 -11.01 10.89
CA ALA A 242 -5.05 -12.47 11.01
C ALA A 242 -3.85 -13.08 10.27
N LEU A 243 -3.53 -12.60 9.08
CA LEU A 243 -2.43 -13.11 8.26
C LEU A 243 -1.05 -12.73 8.81
N ALA A 244 -0.98 -11.67 9.60
CA ALA A 244 0.24 -11.22 10.27
C ALA A 244 0.40 -11.76 11.69
N ASP A 245 -0.65 -12.34 12.26
CA ASP A 245 -0.61 -12.93 13.59
C ASP A 245 0.22 -14.23 13.59
N THR A 246 1.33 -14.22 14.31
CA THR A 246 2.21 -15.38 14.45
C THR A 246 1.65 -16.46 15.37
N ALA A 247 0.67 -16.13 16.21
CA ALA A 247 -0.01 -17.08 17.09
C ALA A 247 -1.23 -17.74 16.43
N ASN A 248 -1.58 -17.35 15.20
CA ASN A 248 -2.64 -17.94 14.39
C ASN A 248 -2.06 -18.69 13.17
N LEU A 249 -2.90 -19.07 12.20
CA LEU A 249 -2.51 -19.74 10.95
C LEU A 249 -1.82 -18.78 9.96
N LYS A 250 -0.60 -18.39 10.31
CA LYS A 250 0.26 -17.57 9.46
C LYS A 250 0.64 -18.30 8.15
N PRO A 251 0.56 -17.64 6.98
CA PRO A 251 1.06 -18.21 5.74
C PRO A 251 2.56 -18.54 5.82
N PRO A 252 3.03 -19.63 5.18
CA PRO A 252 4.45 -19.92 5.04
C PRO A 252 5.27 -18.70 4.59
N LYS A 253 6.56 -18.66 4.96
CA LYS A 253 7.43 -17.54 4.59
C LYS A 253 7.47 -17.39 3.05
N GLY A 254 7.18 -16.18 2.56
CA GLY A 254 7.18 -15.86 1.13
C GLY A 254 5.84 -16.08 0.41
N THR A 255 4.83 -16.67 1.06
CA THR A 255 3.50 -16.91 0.45
C THR A 255 2.43 -15.90 0.86
N GLN A 256 2.78 -14.91 1.69
CA GLN A 256 1.89 -13.81 2.09
C GLN A 256 1.24 -13.09 0.90
N PRO A 257 1.94 -12.84 -0.24
CA PRO A 257 1.32 -12.25 -1.42
C PRO A 257 0.15 -13.06 -2.01
N PHE A 258 0.21 -14.39 -1.95
CA PHE A 258 -0.89 -15.25 -2.40
C PHE A 258 -2.09 -15.17 -1.45
N ALA A 259 -1.85 -15.09 -0.14
CA ALA A 259 -2.93 -14.86 0.82
C ALA A 259 -3.61 -13.51 0.54
N MET A 260 -2.82 -12.45 0.30
CA MET A 260 -3.38 -11.14 -0.08
C MET A 260 -4.12 -11.18 -1.42
N PHE A 261 -3.64 -11.93 -2.41
CA PHE A 261 -4.39 -12.16 -3.66
C PHE A 261 -5.79 -12.71 -3.36
N ILE A 262 -5.89 -13.75 -2.52
CA ILE A 262 -7.18 -14.39 -2.18
C ILE A 262 -8.12 -13.40 -1.48
N VAL A 263 -7.60 -12.64 -0.50
CA VAL A 263 -8.39 -11.64 0.24
C VAL A 263 -8.96 -10.59 -0.71
N LEU A 264 -8.12 -10.02 -1.57
CA LEU A 264 -8.54 -8.94 -2.47
C LEU A 264 -9.47 -9.45 -3.58
N LEU A 265 -9.25 -10.67 -4.07
CA LEU A 265 -10.15 -11.31 -5.01
C LEU A 265 -11.53 -11.52 -4.38
N GLY A 266 -11.57 -12.03 -3.14
CA GLY A 266 -12.82 -12.26 -2.40
C GLY A 266 -13.60 -10.98 -2.14
N ILE A 267 -12.93 -9.91 -1.71
CA ILE A 267 -13.54 -8.59 -1.50
C ILE A 267 -14.05 -8.02 -2.84
N GLY A 268 -13.23 -8.02 -3.89
CA GLY A 268 -13.63 -7.46 -5.18
C GLY A 268 -14.79 -8.21 -5.84
N ALA A 269 -14.81 -9.53 -5.71
CA ALA A 269 -15.86 -10.39 -6.25
C ALA A 269 -17.18 -10.30 -5.46
N SER A 270 -17.11 -10.07 -4.15
CA SER A 270 -18.30 -10.14 -3.26
C SER A 270 -18.86 -8.77 -2.86
N LEU A 271 -17.99 -7.76 -2.70
CA LEU A 271 -18.33 -6.45 -2.13
C LEU A 271 -18.10 -5.29 -3.11
N GLY A 272 -17.73 -5.60 -4.36
CA GLY A 272 -17.22 -4.58 -5.28
C GLY A 272 -18.23 -3.83 -6.12
N TYR A 273 -19.47 -4.31 -6.26
CA TYR A 273 -20.45 -3.69 -7.15
C TYR A 273 -20.85 -2.26 -6.72
N ASN A 274 -21.09 -2.06 -5.42
CA ASN A 274 -21.68 -0.83 -4.90
C ASN A 274 -20.77 0.40 -5.04
N THR A 275 -19.50 0.27 -4.67
CA THR A 275 -18.55 1.40 -4.60
C THR A 275 -17.24 1.13 -5.33
N GLY A 276 -17.08 -0.02 -5.98
CA GLY A 276 -15.82 -0.40 -6.60
C GLY A 276 -14.71 -0.79 -5.60
N TYR A 277 -15.08 -1.04 -4.33
CA TYR A 277 -14.17 -1.42 -3.22
C TYR A 277 -12.88 -0.59 -3.23
N ALA A 278 -12.99 0.72 -3.03
CA ALA A 278 -11.82 1.57 -3.05
C ALA A 278 -10.78 1.11 -2.02
N ILE A 279 -11.23 0.84 -0.78
CA ILE A 279 -10.58 0.33 0.43
C ILE A 279 -9.26 1.03 0.82
N ASN A 280 -8.88 2.04 0.04
CA ASN A 280 -7.56 2.62 -0.06
C ASN A 280 -7.68 4.03 -0.68
N GLY A 281 -7.57 5.05 0.18
CA GLY A 281 -7.66 6.44 -0.24
C GLY A 281 -6.59 6.86 -1.25
N ALA A 282 -5.38 6.28 -1.21
CA ALA A 282 -4.32 6.58 -2.17
C ALA A 282 -4.63 5.99 -3.56
N ARG A 283 -5.20 4.78 -3.61
CA ARG A 283 -5.64 4.11 -4.85
C ARG A 283 -6.79 4.84 -5.54
N ASP A 284 -7.54 5.65 -4.81
CA ASP A 284 -8.62 6.46 -5.36
C ASP A 284 -8.18 7.91 -5.67
N THR A 285 -7.41 8.53 -4.77
CA THR A 285 -6.96 9.92 -4.91
C THR A 285 -5.87 10.08 -5.98
N GLY A 286 -4.91 9.15 -6.06
CA GLY A 286 -3.83 9.25 -7.06
C GLY A 286 -4.35 9.33 -8.50
N PRO A 287 -5.25 8.42 -8.92
CA PRO A 287 -5.84 8.51 -10.25
C PRO A 287 -6.71 9.77 -10.47
N ARG A 288 -7.34 10.33 -9.43
CA ARG A 288 -8.04 11.63 -9.55
C ARG A 288 -7.08 12.77 -9.87
N ILE A 289 -5.91 12.79 -9.22
CA ILE A 289 -4.85 13.76 -9.55
C ILE A 289 -4.43 13.58 -11.00
N ALA A 290 -4.16 12.34 -11.43
CA ALA A 290 -3.77 12.05 -12.80
C ALA A 290 -4.82 12.53 -13.82
N LEU A 291 -6.09 12.20 -13.60
CA LEU A 291 -7.19 12.58 -14.49
C LEU A 291 -7.46 14.10 -14.48
N TRP A 292 -7.32 14.75 -13.33
CA TRP A 292 -7.37 16.21 -13.25
C TRP A 292 -6.32 16.87 -14.15
N LEU A 293 -5.08 16.38 -14.12
CA LEU A 293 -3.96 16.89 -14.93
C LEU A 293 -4.17 16.70 -16.44
N VAL A 294 -4.86 15.65 -16.86
CA VAL A 294 -5.14 15.36 -18.29
C VAL A 294 -6.51 15.86 -18.75
N GLY A 295 -7.15 16.75 -17.98
CA GLY A 295 -8.27 17.56 -18.44
C GLY A 295 -9.67 17.11 -18.03
N TYR A 296 -9.84 16.19 -17.06
CA TYR A 296 -11.16 15.81 -16.54
C TYR A 296 -11.83 16.89 -15.67
N GLY A 297 -11.14 18.01 -15.43
CA GLY A 297 -11.67 19.16 -14.72
C GLY A 297 -11.89 18.92 -13.23
N SER A 298 -12.54 19.88 -12.55
CA SER A 298 -12.77 19.83 -11.11
C SER A 298 -13.77 18.76 -10.67
N ASP A 299 -14.53 18.18 -11.61
CA ASP A 299 -15.57 17.21 -11.29
C ASP A 299 -15.02 15.93 -10.66
N VAL A 300 -13.74 15.59 -10.90
CA VAL A 300 -13.06 14.49 -10.21
C VAL A 300 -12.98 14.69 -8.69
N TRP A 301 -13.19 15.91 -8.21
CA TRP A 301 -13.16 16.27 -6.78
C TRP A 301 -14.53 16.60 -6.21
N THR A 302 -15.44 17.16 -7.02
CA THR A 302 -16.71 17.73 -6.54
C THR A 302 -17.89 16.78 -6.67
N HIS A 303 -17.80 15.74 -7.50
CA HIS A 303 -18.92 14.83 -7.73
C HIS A 303 -19.38 14.13 -6.44
N ASP A 304 -20.70 13.88 -6.35
CA ASP A 304 -21.36 13.20 -5.22
C ASP A 304 -20.97 13.77 -3.84
N GLY A 305 -20.83 15.10 -3.77
CA GLY A 305 -20.53 15.80 -2.53
C GLY A 305 -19.15 15.45 -1.95
N TRP A 306 -18.09 15.60 -2.75
CA TRP A 306 -16.72 15.27 -2.36
C TRP A 306 -16.51 13.79 -2.03
N TYR A 307 -17.06 12.90 -2.86
CA TYR A 307 -17.00 11.43 -2.69
C TYR A 307 -15.61 10.90 -2.35
N TRP A 308 -14.58 11.43 -3.00
CA TRP A 308 -13.18 11.05 -2.77
C TRP A 308 -12.77 11.14 -1.30
N LEU A 309 -13.32 12.08 -0.52
CA LEU A 309 -12.95 12.29 0.86
C LEU A 309 -13.78 11.43 1.82
N TRP A 310 -15.11 11.49 1.73
CA TRP A 310 -15.94 10.83 2.74
C TRP A 310 -16.03 9.31 2.53
N ASN A 311 -15.87 8.80 1.31
CA ASN A 311 -15.93 7.36 1.06
C ASN A 311 -14.54 6.69 1.05
N PRO A 312 -13.68 6.80 0.02
CA PRO A 312 -12.39 6.08 -0.02
C PRO A 312 -11.39 6.45 1.09
N TRP A 313 -11.58 7.60 1.74
CA TRP A 313 -10.75 8.04 2.87
C TRP A 313 -11.44 7.79 4.21
N LEU A 314 -12.48 8.57 4.55
CA LEU A 314 -13.07 8.49 5.89
C LEU A 314 -13.73 7.14 6.17
N SER A 315 -14.52 6.63 5.23
CA SER A 315 -15.17 5.33 5.40
C SER A 315 -14.16 4.19 5.47
N SER A 316 -13.17 4.17 4.57
CA SER A 316 -12.12 3.15 4.58
C SER A 316 -11.26 3.19 5.86
N ILE A 317 -10.89 4.37 6.36
CA ILE A 317 -10.13 4.48 7.62
C ILE A 317 -10.98 3.99 8.80
N ALA A 318 -12.25 4.40 8.87
CA ALA A 318 -13.16 3.97 9.92
C ALA A 318 -13.38 2.44 9.88
N GLY A 319 -13.60 1.88 8.69
CA GLY A 319 -13.74 0.45 8.47
C GLY A 319 -12.48 -0.31 8.85
N GLY A 320 -11.32 0.15 8.40
CA GLY A 320 -10.03 -0.46 8.72
C GLY A 320 -9.74 -0.48 10.22
N ALA A 321 -10.01 0.63 10.91
CA ALA A 321 -9.88 0.70 12.37
C ALA A 321 -10.86 -0.25 13.08
N ALA A 322 -12.11 -0.34 12.61
CA ALA A 322 -13.10 -1.26 13.16
C ALA A 322 -12.72 -2.74 12.95
N GLY A 323 -12.28 -3.10 11.75
CA GLY A 323 -11.83 -4.47 11.43
C GLY A 323 -10.62 -4.90 12.26
N ALA A 324 -9.62 -4.02 12.36
CA ALA A 324 -8.46 -4.23 13.22
C ALA A 324 -8.86 -4.39 14.71
N ALA A 325 -9.73 -3.50 15.19
CA ALA A 325 -10.25 -3.58 16.56
C ALA A 325 -11.03 -4.87 16.83
N MET A 326 -11.82 -5.34 15.86
CA MET A 326 -12.55 -6.60 15.99
C MET A 326 -11.61 -7.81 16.07
N TYR A 327 -10.56 -7.87 15.26
CA TYR A 327 -9.57 -8.95 15.37
C TYR A 327 -8.88 -8.91 16.74
N ASP A 328 -8.48 -7.71 17.18
CA ASP A 328 -7.80 -7.53 18.45
C ASP A 328 -8.65 -7.85 19.67
N ALA A 329 -9.93 -7.45 19.65
CA ALA A 329 -10.83 -7.63 20.78
C ALA A 329 -11.24 -9.10 21.00
N PHE A 330 -11.29 -9.89 19.94
CA PHE A 330 -11.90 -11.23 19.99
C PHE A 330 -10.92 -12.38 19.72
N LEU A 331 -9.86 -12.18 18.92
CA LEU A 331 -8.99 -13.26 18.46
C LEU A 331 -7.53 -13.07 18.85
N TYR A 332 -7.03 -11.83 18.83
CA TYR A 332 -5.62 -11.55 19.08
C TYR A 332 -5.27 -11.54 20.57
N THR A 333 -4.20 -12.23 20.93
CA THR A 333 -3.70 -12.30 22.32
C THR A 333 -2.36 -11.60 22.52
N GLY A 334 -1.78 -10.99 21.47
CA GLY A 334 -0.49 -10.31 21.53
C GLY A 334 -0.51 -9.03 22.38
N GLN A 335 0.60 -8.78 23.07
CA GLN A 335 0.74 -7.66 24.01
C GLN A 335 0.94 -6.30 23.32
N ASP A 336 1.30 -6.24 22.06
CA ASP A 336 1.36 -4.99 21.29
C ASP A 336 -0.01 -4.36 21.04
N SER A 337 -1.10 -5.12 21.20
CA SER A 337 -2.47 -4.61 21.06
C SER A 337 -2.90 -3.67 22.20
N PRO A 338 -3.59 -2.55 21.90
CA PRO A 338 -4.26 -1.73 22.89
C PRO A 338 -5.28 -2.49 23.77
N PHE A 339 -5.88 -3.58 23.26
CA PHE A 339 -6.91 -4.35 23.97
C PHE A 339 -6.33 -5.28 25.04
N ASN A 340 -5.08 -5.72 24.86
CA ASN A 340 -4.41 -6.68 25.75
C ASN A 340 -3.55 -5.99 26.83
N ARG A 341 -3.69 -4.67 26.98
CA ARG A 341 -2.94 -3.86 27.96
C ARG A 341 -3.30 -4.22 29.40
N PRO A 342 -2.33 -4.60 30.26
CA PRO A 342 -2.54 -4.78 31.68
C PRO A 342 -3.00 -3.48 32.34
N LYS A 343 -4.04 -3.56 33.18
CA LYS A 343 -4.72 -2.42 33.83
C LYS A 343 -3.83 -1.49 34.68
N LYS A 344 -2.60 -1.88 35.01
CA LYS A 344 -1.73 -1.17 35.97
C LYS A 344 -0.47 -0.54 35.34
N VAL A 345 -0.31 -0.63 34.02
CA VAL A 345 0.90 -0.12 33.35
C VAL A 345 0.54 1.10 32.50
N GLY A 346 1.14 2.26 32.82
CA GLY A 346 0.98 3.48 32.02
C GLY A 346 1.49 3.28 30.59
N ARG A 347 0.94 4.02 29.62
CA ARG A 347 1.20 3.83 28.18
C ARG A 347 2.69 3.77 27.80
N SER A 348 3.53 4.55 28.49
CA SER A 348 5.00 4.56 28.30
C SER A 348 5.69 3.34 28.91
N ALA A 349 5.26 2.90 30.10
CA ALA A 349 5.82 1.74 30.79
C ALA A 349 5.39 0.41 30.14
N TYR A 350 4.26 0.42 29.43
CA TYR A 350 3.81 -0.77 28.69
C TYR A 350 4.57 -0.92 27.38
N ALA A 351 4.84 0.18 26.69
CA ALA A 351 5.65 0.17 25.48
C ALA A 351 7.06 -0.38 25.75
N SER A 352 7.66 -0.09 26.92
CA SER A 352 8.95 -0.67 27.33
C SER A 352 8.88 -2.16 27.68
N LEU A 353 7.81 -2.63 28.34
CA LEU A 353 7.64 -4.05 28.66
C LEU A 353 7.43 -4.94 27.42
N VAL A 354 6.60 -4.47 26.47
CA VAL A 354 6.42 -5.16 25.17
C VAL A 354 7.75 -5.24 24.42
N GLN A 355 8.59 -4.22 24.59
CA GLN A 355 9.90 -4.16 23.98
C GLN A 355 10.89 -5.16 24.60
N GLU A 356 10.95 -5.26 25.93
CA GLU A 356 11.80 -6.23 26.66
C GLU A 356 11.41 -7.68 26.33
N HIS A 357 10.12 -8.02 26.32
CA HIS A 357 9.67 -9.38 26.00
C HIS A 357 9.97 -9.80 24.55
N ALA A 358 9.85 -8.88 23.59
CA ALA A 358 10.16 -9.17 22.19
C ALA A 358 11.67 -9.33 21.94
N GLU A 359 12.51 -8.73 22.79
CA GLU A 359 13.96 -8.94 22.78
C GLU A 359 14.32 -10.33 23.36
N GLU A 360 13.59 -10.80 24.38
CA GLU A 360 13.75 -12.15 24.96
C GLU A 360 13.31 -13.29 24.03
N GLU A 361 12.24 -13.12 23.25
CA GLU A 361 11.76 -14.14 22.29
C GLU A 361 12.66 -14.30 21.04
N GLN A 362 13.60 -13.35 20.81
CA GLN A 362 14.54 -13.37 19.69
C GLN A 362 15.96 -13.81 20.08
N ALA A 363 16.24 -13.98 21.37
CA ALA A 363 17.47 -14.55 21.92
C ALA A 363 17.38 -16.09 21.99
#